data_AF-A0A932SI93-F1
#
_entry.id   AF-A0A932SI93-F1
#
_cell.length_a   1.000
_cell.length_b   1.000
_cell.length_c   1.000
_cell.angle_alpha   90.00
_cell.angle_beta   90.00
_cell.angle_gamma   90.00
#
_symmetry.space_group_name_H-M   'P 1'
#
loop_
_entity.id
_entity.type
_entity.pdbx_description
1 polymer ?
#
loop_
_entity_poly.entity_id
_entity_poly.type
_entity_poly.pdbx_seq_one_letter_code
_entity_poly.pdbx_strand_id
1 'polypeptide(L)'
;MIEVGLWIQTDQGESLLIKKDPNGYPDVVSLSPSLTLTDSQSKKEAIKALYEKLTGKSYAHAHATTRQVLWDFLEVAIQHLP
;
A
#
# COMPACT_ATOMS: atom_id res chain seq x y z
N MET A 1 -2.83 -7.45 22.33
CA MET A 1 -3.12 -8.07 21.03
C MET A 1 -1.99 -7.65 20.10
N ILE A 2 -1.33 -8.59 19.40
CA ILE A 2 -0.23 -8.27 18.49
C ILE A 2 -0.84 -7.89 17.15
N GLU A 3 -0.61 -6.67 16.67
CA GLU A 3 -0.95 -6.27 15.30
C GLU A 3 0.17 -6.77 14.37
N VAL A 4 -0.19 -7.64 13.43
CA VAL A 4 0.71 -8.11 12.36
C VAL A 4 0.35 -7.36 11.09
N GLY A 5 1.36 -6.83 10.42
CA GLY A 5 1.22 -6.09 9.16
C GLY A 5 2.44 -6.26 8.28
N LEU A 6 2.35 -5.79 7.04
CA LEU A 6 3.47 -5.74 6.10
C LEU A 6 4.11 -4.35 6.19
N TRP A 7 5.38 -4.31 6.59
CA TRP A 7 6.18 -3.10 6.55
C TRP A 7 6.91 -3.00 5.21
N ILE A 8 6.78 -1.85 4.56
CA ILE A 8 7.41 -1.54 3.28
C ILE A 8 8.32 -0.33 3.51
N GLN A 9 9.56 -0.47 3.06
CA GLN A 9 10.51 0.62 3.01
C GLN A 9 10.78 0.96 1.55
N THR A 10 10.51 2.20 1.15
CA THR A 10 10.77 2.67 -0.21
C THR A 10 12.22 3.09 -0.37
N ASP A 11 12.73 3.10 -1.59
CA ASP A 11 14.09 3.59 -1.91
C ASP A 11 14.29 5.08 -1.55
N GLN A 12 13.20 5.82 -1.40
CA GLN A 12 13.18 7.22 -0.98
C GLN A 12 13.29 7.39 0.55
N GLY A 13 13.43 6.28 1.29
CA GLY A 13 13.51 6.27 2.75
C GLY A 13 12.16 6.37 3.46
N GLU A 14 11.05 6.24 2.72
CA GLU A 14 9.71 6.29 3.30
C GLU A 14 9.34 4.92 3.88
N SER A 15 8.62 4.93 4.99
CA SER A 15 8.13 3.73 5.67
C SER A 15 6.62 3.70 5.66
N LEU A 16 6.07 2.64 5.09
CA LEU A 16 4.63 2.40 4.99
C LEU A 16 4.30 1.10 5.71
N LEU A 17 3.21 1.09 6.46
CA LEU A 17 2.68 -0.11 7.11
C LEU A 17 1.32 -0.44 6.53
N ILE A 18 1.18 -1.65 5.99
CA ILE A 18 -0.11 -2.22 5.60
C ILE A 18 -0.60 -3.08 6.75
N LYS A 19 -1.75 -2.73 7.33
CA LYS A 19 -2.36 -3.45 8.45
C LYS A 19 -3.89 -3.43 8.36
N LYS A 20 -4.55 -4.15 9.27
CA LYS A 20 -6.01 -4.09 9.37
C LYS A 20 -6.46 -2.76 9.99
N ASP A 21 -7.51 -2.17 9.41
CA ASP A 21 -8.28 -1.09 10.02
C ASP A 21 -9.16 -1.64 11.17
N PRO A 22 -9.82 -0.77 11.96
CA PRO A 22 -10.70 -1.20 13.05
C PRO A 22 -11.88 -2.10 12.61
N ASN A 23 -12.20 -2.11 11.31
CA ASN A 23 -13.26 -2.94 10.72
C ASN A 23 -12.71 -4.26 10.15
N GLY A 24 -11.40 -4.52 10.28
CA GLY A 24 -10.74 -5.74 9.82
C GLY A 24 -10.29 -5.73 8.36
N TYR A 25 -10.46 -4.62 7.63
CA TYR A 25 -10.04 -4.50 6.23
C TYR A 25 -8.59 -4.03 6.11
N PRO A 26 -7.86 -4.42 5.06
CA PRO A 26 -6.51 -3.91 4.85
C PRO A 26 -6.55 -2.39 4.59
N ASP A 27 -5.64 -1.68 5.24
CA ASP A 27 -5.40 -0.25 5.12
C ASP A 27 -3.89 0.02 5.11
N VAL A 28 -3.50 1.14 4.50
CA VAL A 28 -2.12 1.60 4.47
C VAL A 28 -2.00 2.86 5.32
N VAL A 29 -0.97 2.88 6.17
CA VAL A 29 -0.59 4.07 6.95
C VAL A 29 0.85 4.41 6.67
N SER A 30 1.15 5.70 6.62
CA SER A 30 2.52 6.17 6.57
C SER A 30 3.08 6.24 8.00
N LEU A 31 4.29 5.72 8.17
CA LEU A 31 5.11 5.88 9.37
C LEU A 31 6.11 7.04 9.20
N SER A 32 6.21 7.61 8.00
CA SER A 32 7.13 8.70 7.69
C SER A 32 6.46 10.06 7.91
N PRO A 33 7.08 10.98 8.68
CA PRO A 33 6.53 12.32 8.90
C PRO A 33 6.38 13.15 7.61
N SER A 34 7.21 12.87 6.61
CA SER A 34 7.25 13.57 5.32
C SER A 34 6.16 13.13 4.34
N LEU A 35 5.50 11.99 4.58
CA LEU A 35 4.49 11.43 3.70
C LEU A 35 3.17 11.31 4.47
N THR A 36 2.26 12.23 4.21
CA THR A 36 0.95 12.24 4.88
C THR A 36 -0.09 11.54 4.00
N LEU A 37 -0.64 10.42 4.49
CA LEU A 37 -1.70 9.66 3.83
C LEU A 37 -3.02 9.80 4.60
N THR A 38 -3.59 11.00 4.57
CA THR A 38 -4.76 11.39 5.39
C THR A 38 -6.09 10.88 4.88
N ASP A 39 -6.22 10.59 3.59
CA ASP A 39 -7.49 10.30 2.95
C ASP A 39 -7.39 9.08 2.01
N SER A 40 -8.54 8.56 1.61
CA SER A 40 -8.62 7.36 0.79
C SER A 40 -7.97 7.52 -0.59
N GLN A 41 -8.00 8.73 -1.17
CA GLN A 41 -7.47 9.00 -2.49
C GLN A 41 -5.94 9.12 -2.47
N SER A 42 -5.36 9.81 -1.49
CA SER A 42 -3.90 9.86 -1.32
C SER A 42 -3.31 8.47 -1.07
N LYS A 43 -3.97 7.65 -0.24
CA LYS A 43 -3.61 6.23 -0.04
C LYS A 43 -3.65 5.43 -1.34
N LYS A 44 -4.73 5.59 -2.13
CA LYS A 44 -4.90 4.89 -3.41
C LYS A 44 -3.76 5.19 -4.37
N GLU A 45 -3.42 6.46 -4.55
CA GLU A 45 -2.36 6.86 -5.49
C GLU A 45 -0.96 6.43 -4.99
N ALA A 46 -0.70 6.45 -3.68
CA ALA A 46 0.54 5.93 -3.12
C ALA A 46 0.72 4.43 -3.40
N ILE A 47 -0.32 3.62 -3.19
CA ILE A 47 -0.27 2.18 -3.47
C ILE A 47 -0.16 1.91 -4.97
N LYS A 48 -0.85 2.66 -5.84
CA LYS A 48 -0.64 2.55 -7.29
C LYS A 48 0.81 2.79 -7.65
N ALA A 49 1.43 3.85 -7.12
CA ALA A 49 2.84 4.12 -7.39
C ALA A 49 3.75 2.98 -6.93
N LEU A 50 3.47 2.34 -5.78
CA LEU A 50 4.19 1.15 -5.33
C LEU A 50 3.98 -0.05 -6.26
N TYR A 51 2.74 -0.30 -6.71
CA TYR A 51 2.42 -1.34 -7.68
C TYR A 51 3.17 -1.13 -8.99
N GLU A 52 3.22 0.10 -9.49
CA GLU A 52 3.91 0.45 -10.73
C GLU A 52 5.42 0.27 -10.57
N LYS A 53 6.01 0.68 -9.44
CA LYS A 53 7.42 0.45 -9.13
C LYS A 53 7.76 -1.04 -9.09
N LEU A 54 6.89 -1.85 -8.49
CA LEU A 54 7.12 -3.28 -8.33
C LEU A 54 6.94 -4.06 -9.65
N THR A 55 5.93 -3.71 -10.44
CA THR A 55 5.58 -4.46 -11.67
C THR A 55 6.17 -3.87 -12.95
N GLY A 56 6.61 -2.61 -12.92
CA GLY A 56 6.98 -1.84 -14.11
C GLY A 56 5.79 -1.47 -15.02
N LYS A 57 4.54 -1.67 -14.57
CA LYS A 57 3.32 -1.44 -15.38
C LYS A 57 2.35 -0.51 -14.67
N SER A 58 1.75 0.41 -15.42
CA SER A 58 0.68 1.26 -14.91
C SER A 58 -0.51 0.46 -14.39
N TYR A 59 -1.11 0.92 -13.29
CA TYR A 59 -2.26 0.23 -12.70
C TYR A 59 -3.50 0.35 -13.59
N ALA A 60 -4.02 -0.78 -14.08
CA ALA A 60 -4.97 -0.82 -15.20
C ALA A 60 -6.41 -0.41 -14.85
N HIS A 61 -6.82 -0.53 -13.57
CA HIS A 61 -8.22 -0.34 -13.17
C HIS A 61 -8.48 1.11 -12.70
N ALA A 62 -8.89 1.98 -13.63
CA ALA A 62 -9.13 3.40 -13.37
C ALA A 62 -10.09 3.66 -12.17
N HIS A 63 -11.16 2.85 -12.07
CA HIS A 63 -12.20 2.99 -11.05
C HIS A 63 -12.03 2.09 -9.83
N ALA A 64 -10.88 1.43 -9.67
CA ALA A 64 -10.64 0.59 -8.50
C ALA A 64 -10.74 1.40 -7.20
N THR A 65 -11.32 0.80 -6.18
CA THR A 65 -11.29 1.36 -4.82
C THR A 65 -9.89 1.21 -4.22
N THR A 66 -9.55 2.03 -3.22
CA THR A 66 -8.27 1.96 -2.50
C THR A 66 -7.97 0.55 -2.00
N ARG A 67 -9.00 -0.17 -1.53
CA ARG A 67 -8.89 -1.55 -1.05
C ARG A 67 -8.53 -2.54 -2.17
N GLN A 68 -9.11 -2.38 -3.36
CA GLN A 68 -8.78 -3.21 -4.51
C GLN A 68 -7.33 -2.99 -4.94
N VAL A 69 -6.90 -1.73 -5.07
CA VAL A 69 -5.51 -1.41 -5.41
C VAL A 69 -4.54 -2.00 -4.37
N LEU A 70 -4.88 -1.90 -3.08
CA LEU A 70 -4.08 -2.45 -1.98
C LEU A 70 -4.00 -3.98 -2.04
N TRP A 71 -5.10 -4.65 -2.35
CA TRP A 71 -5.13 -6.10 -2.51
C TRP A 71 -4.26 -6.55 -3.68
N ASP A 72 -4.44 -5.94 -4.85
CA ASP A 72 -3.67 -6.27 -6.06
C ASP A 72 -2.17 -6.04 -5.83
N PHE A 73 -1.82 -4.96 -5.13
CA PHE A 73 -0.43 -4.70 -4.73
C PHE A 73 0.11 -5.80 -3.81
N LEU A 74 -0.64 -6.22 -2.79
CA LEU A 74 -0.20 -7.27 -1.87
C LEU A 74 -0.01 -8.61 -2.58
N GLU A 75 -0.92 -8.97 -3.50
CA GLU A 75 -0.80 -10.21 -4.28
C GLU A 75 0.50 -10.23 -5.09
N VAL A 76 0.84 -9.12 -5.75
CA VAL A 76 2.11 -8.99 -6.48
C VAL A 76 3.30 -8.97 -5.51
N ALA A 77 3.24 -8.21 -4.42
CA ALA A 77 4.33 -8.08 -3.45
C ALA A 77 4.73 -9.44 -2.87
N ILE A 78 3.75 -10.27 -2.50
CA ILE A 78 4.01 -11.61 -1.96
C ILE A 78 4.73 -12.50 -2.98
N GLN A 79 4.43 -12.37 -4.28
CA GLN A 79 5.12 -13.13 -5.33
C GLN A 79 6.59 -12.73 -5.52
N HIS A 80 6.99 -11.57 -5.01
CA HIS A 80 8.37 -11.06 -5.07
C HIS A 80 9.13 -11.24 -3.76
N LEU A 81 8.52 -11.83 -2.72
CA LEU A 81 9.22 -12.17 -1.49
C LEU A 81 10.11 -13.41 -1.72
N PRO A 82 11.32 -13.45 -1.13
CA PRO A 82 12.26 -14.56 -1.26
C PRO A 82 11.77 -15.86 -0.62
#